data_AF-A0A671W8W7-F1
#
_entry.id   AF-A0A671W8W7-F1
#
_cell.length_a   1.000
_cell.length_b   1.000
_cell.length_c   1.000
_cell.angle_alpha   90.00
_cell.angle_beta   90.00
_cell.angle_gamma   90.00
#
_symmetry.space_group_name_H-M   'P 1'
#
loop_
_entity.id
_entity.type
_entity.pdbx_description
1 polymer ?
#
loop_
_entity_poly.entity_id
_entity_poly.type
_entity_poly.pdbx_seq_one_letter_code
_entity_poly.pdbx_strand_id
1 'polypeptide(L)'
;MKLTDNVLRSFRVAKVFRENSDKINCFDFSSNGETIISSSDDDSLVLYDCQEGKPKRTLYSKKYGVDLIRYTHAANTVVYSSNKIDDTIRYLSLHDNKYIRYFPGHNKRVTSLSMSPVDDTFISGSLDKTIRLWDLRSPNCQGLMHLQGKPVCSFDPEGLIFAAGINSEMVKLYDLRSFDKGPFATFKLQYDRTCEWTGLKFSNDGKLILLSTNGGALRILDAFKGAVLHNFGGYNNSKGVTLEASFTPDSQFVMIGSEDGKIHVWNAESGMKVALLDGKHTGPITCLQFNPKFMTFASACSNMLVLGAYREPEKSWDQDYDHFLLPLLDDQEPCYILYRLDTQNAQGYEWIFISWSPDQSPVKQKMLYAATRATVKKEFGGGHVKYEMFGTAEEDVCLLGYQCHVSSCSGPAPLTLAEQELQRIKITEVRGQQSKRALQQLAQKRINYIQLRLDVEKETIELVHSNPTETRDLPRRVPKDTPRYHFFLYKHSHEGDYLESVVFIYSMPGYSCSIKERMLYSSCKSRLLEEVEKDYHLEIAKKLEIDDGDELTAEFLYEEVHPKQHAHKQAFAKPRGPAGKRGHKRLIKGPGETKQDS
;
A
#
# COMPACT_ATOMS: atom_id res chain seq x y z
N MET A 1 12.92 -44.36 20.44
CA MET A 1 13.90 -44.39 19.33
C MET A 1 14.76 -43.15 19.49
N LYS A 2 16.09 -43.27 19.60
CA LYS A 2 16.98 -42.12 19.87
C LYS A 2 17.15 -41.28 18.59
N LEU A 3 17.12 -39.95 18.68
CA LEU A 3 17.48 -39.11 17.54
C LEU A 3 18.99 -39.21 17.33
N THR A 4 19.39 -39.35 16.07
CA THR A 4 20.80 -39.30 15.68
C THR A 4 20.96 -38.23 14.60
N ASP A 5 22.17 -37.74 14.42
CA ASP A 5 22.49 -36.72 13.42
C ASP A 5 22.00 -37.09 12.01
N ASN A 6 22.14 -38.36 11.65
CA ASN A 6 21.68 -38.89 10.35
C ASN A 6 20.16 -38.86 10.21
N VAL A 7 19.43 -39.17 11.29
CA VAL A 7 17.96 -39.10 11.30
C VAL A 7 17.51 -37.65 11.19
N LEU A 8 18.17 -36.71 11.88
CA LEU A 8 17.84 -35.29 11.77
C LEU A 8 18.06 -34.74 10.37
N ARG A 9 19.12 -35.16 9.69
CA ARG A 9 19.40 -34.79 8.29
C ARG A 9 18.42 -35.40 7.30
N SER A 10 17.73 -36.48 7.65
CA SER A 10 16.76 -37.12 6.77
C SER A 10 15.34 -36.55 6.88
N PHE A 11 15.08 -35.62 7.81
CA PHE A 11 13.78 -34.95 7.90
C PHE A 11 13.45 -34.23 6.59
N ARG A 12 12.20 -34.42 6.15
CA ARG A 12 11.63 -33.78 4.96
C ARG A 12 10.25 -33.29 5.27
N VAL A 13 9.77 -32.36 4.45
CA VAL A 13 8.39 -31.86 4.54
C VAL A 13 7.43 -33.00 4.27
N ALA A 14 6.64 -33.38 5.27
CA ALA A 14 5.59 -34.37 5.12
C ALA A 14 4.32 -33.73 4.53
N LYS A 15 3.93 -32.56 5.07
CA LYS A 15 2.72 -31.82 4.67
C LYS A 15 2.88 -30.32 4.84
N VAL A 16 2.11 -29.57 4.07
CA VAL A 16 2.04 -28.11 4.09
C VAL A 16 0.58 -27.70 4.24
N PHE A 17 0.29 -26.83 5.20
CA PHE A 17 -1.05 -26.30 5.44
C PHE A 17 -1.08 -24.81 5.06
N ARG A 18 -2.01 -24.40 4.18
CA ARG A 18 -2.15 -23.02 3.66
C ARG A 18 -3.48 -22.36 4.02
N GLU A 19 -4.21 -22.95 4.96
CA GLU A 19 -5.60 -22.57 5.25
C GLU A 19 -5.71 -21.25 6.03
N ASN A 20 -4.82 -21.02 7.01
CA ASN A 20 -4.77 -19.79 7.80
C ASN A 20 -4.63 -18.55 6.90
N SER A 21 -5.37 -17.48 7.21
CA SER A 21 -5.27 -16.22 6.44
C SER A 21 -4.11 -15.37 6.88
N ASP A 22 -3.85 -15.36 8.19
CA ASP A 22 -2.85 -14.50 8.80
C ASP A 22 -1.76 -15.30 9.49
N LYS A 23 -0.83 -14.56 10.11
CA LYS A 23 0.31 -15.10 10.84
C LYS A 23 -0.17 -16.07 11.94
N ILE A 24 0.54 -17.19 12.08
CA ILE A 24 0.41 -18.09 13.23
C ILE A 24 1.27 -17.53 14.37
N ASN A 25 0.64 -17.33 15.53
CA ASN A 25 1.26 -16.75 16.71
C ASN A 25 1.95 -17.80 17.59
N CYS A 26 1.35 -18.98 17.73
CA CYS A 26 1.90 -20.03 18.57
C CYS A 26 1.35 -21.42 18.18
N PHE A 27 2.11 -22.45 18.56
CA PHE A 27 1.69 -23.84 18.51
C PHE A 27 1.75 -24.47 19.89
N ASP A 28 0.95 -25.52 20.08
CA ASP A 28 1.25 -26.52 21.09
C ASP A 28 0.87 -27.93 20.66
N PHE A 29 1.65 -28.92 21.09
CA PHE A 29 1.32 -30.34 20.90
C PHE A 29 0.58 -30.87 22.13
N SER A 30 -0.39 -31.75 21.88
CA SER A 30 -0.98 -32.52 22.97
C SER A 30 0.06 -33.45 23.59
N SER A 31 -0.10 -33.78 24.88
CA SER A 31 0.82 -34.67 25.61
C SER A 31 0.95 -36.07 24.99
N ASN A 32 -0.09 -36.52 24.27
CA ASN A 32 -0.06 -37.77 23.51
C ASN A 32 0.60 -37.65 22.11
N GLY A 33 0.92 -36.44 21.65
CA GLY A 33 1.54 -36.17 20.36
C GLY A 33 0.61 -36.35 19.15
N GLU A 34 -0.65 -36.71 19.34
CA GLU A 34 -1.58 -37.01 18.24
C GLU A 34 -2.17 -35.77 17.60
N THR A 35 -2.25 -34.66 18.34
CA THR A 35 -2.87 -33.42 17.86
C THR A 35 -1.96 -32.23 18.11
N ILE A 36 -2.05 -31.24 17.23
CA ILE A 36 -1.42 -29.93 17.39
C ILE A 36 -2.49 -28.85 17.29
N ILE A 37 -2.39 -27.84 18.14
CA ILE A 37 -3.24 -26.65 18.06
C ILE A 37 -2.41 -25.44 17.63
N SER A 38 -2.97 -24.64 16.74
CA SER A 38 -2.38 -23.37 16.31
C SER A 38 -3.27 -22.20 16.68
N SER A 39 -2.67 -21.11 17.14
CA SER A 39 -3.30 -19.79 17.26
C SER A 39 -2.85 -18.87 16.13
N SER A 40 -3.76 -18.07 15.58
CA SER A 40 -3.44 -17.13 14.50
C SER A 40 -4.08 -15.76 14.73
N ASP A 41 -3.47 -14.73 14.11
CA ASP A 41 -3.96 -13.35 14.10
C ASP A 41 -5.33 -13.20 13.38
N ASP A 42 -5.77 -14.23 12.63
CA ASP A 42 -7.11 -14.30 12.01
C ASP A 42 -8.24 -14.67 13.00
N ASP A 43 -7.96 -14.58 14.30
CA ASP A 43 -8.79 -14.99 15.43
C ASP A 43 -9.14 -16.50 15.44
N SER A 44 -8.47 -17.34 14.64
CA SER A 44 -8.73 -18.77 14.56
C SER A 44 -7.85 -19.61 15.49
N LEU A 45 -8.45 -20.72 15.92
CA LEU A 45 -7.80 -21.84 16.61
C LEU A 45 -8.00 -23.08 15.76
N VAL A 46 -6.93 -23.57 15.14
CA VAL A 46 -7.02 -24.74 14.27
C VAL A 46 -6.39 -25.95 14.98
N LEU A 47 -7.19 -27.00 15.12
CA LEU A 47 -6.76 -28.30 15.61
C LEU A 47 -6.40 -29.18 14.42
N TYR A 48 -5.16 -29.65 14.37
CA TYR A 48 -4.69 -30.58 13.36
C TYR A 48 -4.43 -31.96 13.95
N ASP A 49 -4.77 -32.99 13.19
CA ASP A 49 -4.39 -34.37 13.47
C ASP A 49 -2.99 -34.62 12.91
N CYS A 50 -2.06 -35.08 13.74
CA CYS A 50 -0.68 -35.36 13.35
C CYS A 50 -0.52 -36.68 12.58
N GLN A 51 -1.42 -37.65 12.76
CA GLN A 51 -1.37 -38.93 12.05
C GLN A 51 -1.95 -38.79 10.67
N GLU A 52 -3.17 -38.25 10.58
CA GLU A 52 -3.83 -38.02 9.30
C GLU A 52 -3.27 -36.82 8.57
N GLY A 53 -2.65 -35.88 9.28
CA GLY A 53 -2.08 -34.66 8.73
C GLY A 53 -3.13 -33.81 8.03
N LYS A 54 -4.26 -33.58 8.69
CA LYS A 54 -5.39 -32.78 8.22
C LYS A 54 -5.92 -31.90 9.37
N PRO A 55 -6.48 -30.73 9.05
CA PRO A 55 -7.23 -29.95 10.05
C PRO A 55 -8.47 -30.75 10.46
N LYS A 56 -8.58 -31.03 11.76
CA LYS A 56 -9.71 -31.73 12.36
C LYS A 56 -10.86 -30.78 12.67
N ARG A 57 -10.53 -29.60 13.21
CA ARG A 57 -11.53 -28.61 13.62
C ARG A 57 -10.93 -27.21 13.67
N THR A 58 -11.69 -26.23 13.20
CA THR A 58 -11.38 -24.81 13.36
C THR A 58 -12.39 -24.15 14.27
N LEU A 59 -11.90 -23.48 15.32
CA LEU A 59 -12.68 -22.67 16.25
C LEU A 59 -12.31 -21.19 16.04
N TYR A 60 -13.20 -20.27 16.42
CA TYR A 60 -12.95 -18.84 16.27
C TYR A 60 -13.23 -18.08 17.56
N SER A 61 -12.29 -17.23 17.96
CA SER A 61 -12.38 -16.30 19.08
C SER A 61 -12.51 -14.86 18.59
N LYS A 62 -13.41 -14.61 17.61
CA LYS A 62 -13.51 -13.31 16.89
C LYS A 62 -13.60 -12.07 17.76
N LYS A 63 -14.23 -12.21 18.94
CA LYS A 63 -14.43 -11.11 19.88
C LYS A 63 -13.14 -10.73 20.60
N TYR A 64 -12.33 -11.71 21.00
CA TYR A 64 -11.20 -11.49 21.92
C TYR A 64 -9.83 -11.68 21.27
N GLY A 65 -9.79 -12.29 20.08
CA GLY A 65 -8.57 -12.72 19.42
C GLY A 65 -7.87 -13.85 20.17
N VAL A 66 -6.71 -14.27 19.66
CA VAL A 66 -5.87 -15.33 20.21
C VAL A 66 -4.40 -15.04 19.90
N ASP A 67 -3.54 -15.12 20.92
CA ASP A 67 -2.09 -14.95 20.77
C ASP A 67 -1.32 -16.23 21.15
N LEU A 68 -1.07 -16.46 22.43
CA LEU A 68 -0.39 -17.66 22.91
C LEU A 68 -1.41 -18.75 23.21
N ILE A 69 -1.05 -20.02 22.96
CA ILE A 69 -1.91 -21.17 23.26
C ILE A 69 -1.11 -22.34 23.82
N ARG A 70 -1.68 -23.03 24.82
CA ARG A 70 -1.13 -24.24 25.42
C ARG A 70 -2.22 -25.26 25.69
N TYR A 71 -1.90 -26.54 25.51
CA TYR A 71 -2.70 -27.64 26.01
C TYR A 71 -2.60 -27.72 27.53
N THR A 72 -3.69 -28.18 28.14
CA THR A 72 -3.70 -28.61 29.55
C THR A 72 -3.47 -30.12 29.66
N HIS A 73 -3.38 -30.66 30.87
CA HIS A 73 -3.25 -32.11 31.09
C HIS A 73 -4.49 -32.89 30.65
N ALA A 74 -5.68 -32.29 30.77
CA ALA A 74 -6.92 -32.89 30.28
C ALA A 74 -6.97 -32.89 28.74
N ALA A 75 -7.48 -34.00 28.19
CA ALA A 75 -7.67 -34.13 26.75
C ALA A 75 -8.70 -33.12 26.25
N ASN A 76 -8.44 -32.51 25.08
CA ASN A 76 -9.32 -31.56 24.41
C ASN A 76 -9.60 -30.25 25.17
N THR A 77 -8.72 -29.83 26.07
CA THR A 77 -8.83 -28.54 26.75
C THR A 77 -7.55 -27.73 26.61
N VAL A 78 -7.71 -26.41 26.46
CA VAL A 78 -6.59 -25.50 26.15
C VAL A 78 -6.73 -24.18 26.89
N VAL A 79 -5.59 -23.58 27.20
CA VAL A 79 -5.49 -22.22 27.72
C VAL A 79 -4.88 -21.33 26.65
N TYR A 80 -5.47 -20.17 26.42
CA TYR A 80 -4.93 -19.20 25.47
C TYR A 80 -5.02 -17.77 26.00
N SER A 81 -4.13 -16.89 25.54
CA SER A 81 -4.17 -15.46 25.82
C SER A 81 -4.95 -14.70 24.74
N SER A 82 -5.77 -13.76 25.18
CA SER A 82 -6.48 -12.81 24.31
C SER A 82 -5.56 -11.65 23.91
N ASN A 83 -5.78 -11.02 22.75
CA ASN A 83 -4.95 -9.93 22.24
C ASN A 83 -5.74 -8.77 21.59
N LYS A 84 -7.08 -8.79 21.62
CA LYS A 84 -7.93 -7.82 20.90
C LYS A 84 -8.62 -6.82 21.81
N ILE A 85 -9.53 -7.29 22.68
CA ILE A 85 -10.32 -6.44 23.59
C ILE A 85 -9.67 -6.33 24.96
N ASP A 86 -9.18 -7.45 25.46
CA ASP A 86 -8.56 -7.57 26.76
C ASP A 86 -7.36 -8.53 26.68
N ASP A 87 -6.51 -8.50 27.69
CA ASP A 87 -5.36 -9.39 27.83
C ASP A 87 -5.67 -10.58 28.77
N THR A 88 -6.95 -10.97 28.83
CA THR A 88 -7.39 -12.06 29.70
C THR A 88 -6.95 -13.42 29.15
N ILE A 89 -6.56 -14.31 30.05
CA ILE A 89 -6.26 -15.69 29.71
C ILE A 89 -7.55 -16.51 29.84
N ARG A 90 -7.83 -17.39 28.88
CA ARG A 90 -9.09 -18.11 28.75
C ARG A 90 -8.85 -19.61 28.72
N TYR A 91 -9.67 -20.34 29.47
CA TYR A 91 -9.68 -21.80 29.47
C TYR A 91 -10.86 -22.31 28.64
N LEU A 92 -10.58 -23.08 27.59
CA LEU A 92 -11.53 -23.48 26.56
C LEU A 92 -11.57 -25.01 26.40
N SER A 93 -12.78 -25.56 26.36
CA SER A 93 -13.02 -26.94 25.88
C SER A 93 -13.11 -26.96 24.37
N LEU A 94 -12.23 -27.71 23.71
CA LEU A 94 -12.23 -27.92 22.25
C LEU A 94 -13.37 -28.82 21.78
N HIS A 95 -13.84 -29.72 22.63
CA HIS A 95 -14.96 -30.62 22.29
C HIS A 95 -16.27 -29.84 22.19
N ASP A 96 -16.60 -29.07 23.22
CA ASP A 96 -17.88 -28.36 23.31
C ASP A 96 -17.82 -26.92 22.78
N ASN A 97 -16.63 -26.41 22.49
CA ASN A 97 -16.37 -24.99 22.21
C ASN A 97 -16.96 -24.06 23.28
N LYS A 98 -16.81 -24.46 24.56
CA LYS A 98 -17.30 -23.72 25.72
C LYS A 98 -16.14 -23.22 26.56
N TYR A 99 -16.23 -21.96 26.98
CA TYR A 99 -15.31 -21.40 27.96
C TYR A 99 -15.59 -22.02 29.33
N ILE A 100 -14.60 -22.71 29.87
CA ILE A 100 -14.67 -23.32 31.19
C ILE A 100 -14.41 -22.25 32.25
N ARG A 101 -13.39 -21.40 32.02
CA ARG A 101 -12.98 -20.38 32.99
C ARG A 101 -12.24 -19.22 32.31
N TYR A 102 -12.20 -18.10 33.02
CA TYR A 102 -11.47 -16.90 32.66
C TYR A 102 -10.49 -16.54 33.79
N PHE A 103 -9.30 -16.07 33.43
CA PHE A 103 -8.26 -15.63 34.35
C PHE A 103 -8.00 -14.14 34.11
N PRO A 104 -8.83 -13.26 34.71
CA PRO A 104 -8.65 -11.82 34.58
C PRO A 104 -7.52 -11.34 35.49
N GLY A 105 -6.74 -10.37 35.01
CA GLY A 105 -5.82 -9.63 35.89
C GLY A 105 -4.59 -9.07 35.21
N HIS A 106 -4.15 -9.61 34.08
CA HIS A 106 -3.15 -8.94 33.28
C HIS A 106 -3.73 -7.68 32.64
N ASN A 107 -2.95 -6.60 32.67
CA ASN A 107 -3.35 -5.28 32.16
C ASN A 107 -2.67 -4.92 30.83
N LYS A 108 -1.81 -5.81 30.33
CA LYS A 108 -1.10 -5.69 29.06
C LYS A 108 -0.88 -7.08 28.46
N ARG A 109 -0.52 -7.11 27.18
CA ARG A 109 -0.24 -8.32 26.40
C ARG A 109 0.61 -9.34 27.16
N VAL A 110 0.12 -10.57 27.19
CA VAL A 110 0.82 -11.74 27.73
C VAL A 110 1.91 -12.17 26.73
N THR A 111 3.16 -12.18 27.16
CA THR A 111 4.33 -12.49 26.33
C THR A 111 4.84 -13.90 26.48
N SER A 112 4.49 -14.57 27.58
CA SER A 112 4.94 -15.93 27.86
C SER A 112 3.84 -16.69 28.57
N LEU A 113 3.61 -17.93 28.15
CA LEU A 113 2.60 -18.82 28.71
C LEU A 113 3.20 -20.23 28.76
N SER A 114 3.22 -20.82 29.96
CA SER A 114 3.75 -22.16 30.21
C SER A 114 2.82 -22.92 31.14
N MET A 115 2.34 -24.08 30.70
CA MET A 115 1.65 -25.05 31.55
C MET A 115 2.68 -25.76 32.44
N SER A 116 2.34 -26.09 33.68
CA SER A 116 3.13 -27.01 34.49
C SER A 116 3.12 -28.40 33.84
N PRO A 117 4.21 -29.18 33.92
CA PRO A 117 4.22 -30.55 33.40
C PRO A 117 3.55 -31.56 34.33
N VAL A 118 3.30 -31.22 35.59
CA VAL A 118 2.81 -32.16 36.62
C VAL A 118 1.40 -31.82 37.11
N ASP A 119 1.16 -30.54 37.44
CA ASP A 119 -0.07 -30.09 38.08
C ASP A 119 -0.92 -29.24 37.14
N ASP A 120 -2.22 -29.09 37.44
CA ASP A 120 -3.15 -28.19 36.74
C ASP A 120 -2.90 -26.69 37.02
N THR A 121 -1.63 -26.29 37.15
CA THR A 121 -1.18 -24.91 37.32
C THR A 121 -0.46 -24.42 36.08
N PHE A 122 -0.49 -23.11 35.84
CA PHE A 122 0.24 -22.50 34.73
C PHE A 122 0.79 -21.14 35.12
N ILE A 123 1.80 -20.70 34.37
CA ILE A 123 2.47 -19.41 34.57
C ILE A 123 2.26 -18.56 33.33
N SER A 124 2.00 -17.28 33.57
CA SER A 124 1.97 -16.27 32.53
C SER A 124 2.87 -15.09 32.88
N GLY A 125 3.63 -14.62 31.88
CA GLY A 125 4.39 -13.38 31.93
C GLY A 125 3.77 -12.34 31.00
N SER A 126 3.67 -11.09 31.44
CA SER A 126 3.07 -10.00 30.65
C SER A 126 3.94 -8.75 30.59
N LEU A 127 3.72 -7.93 29.56
CA LEU A 127 4.27 -6.58 29.43
C LEU A 127 3.83 -5.62 30.55
N ASP A 128 2.89 -6.00 31.41
CA ASP A 128 2.56 -5.30 32.65
C ASP A 128 3.65 -5.44 33.72
N LYS A 129 4.75 -6.13 33.38
CA LYS A 129 5.92 -6.42 34.23
C LYS A 129 5.58 -7.35 35.39
N THR A 130 4.58 -8.20 35.23
CA THR A 130 4.23 -9.22 36.21
C THR A 130 4.37 -10.62 35.64
N ILE A 131 4.78 -11.54 36.51
CA ILE A 131 4.54 -12.97 36.31
C ILE A 131 3.45 -13.38 37.28
N ARG A 132 2.46 -14.12 36.79
CA ARG A 132 1.35 -14.63 37.56
C ARG A 132 1.31 -16.15 37.53
N LEU A 133 1.05 -16.73 38.70
CA LEU A 133 0.79 -18.16 38.89
C LEU A 133 -0.72 -18.37 38.95
N TRP A 134 -1.21 -19.32 38.20
CA TRP A 134 -2.63 -19.64 38.08
C TRP A 134 -2.87 -21.11 38.35
N ASP A 135 -4.09 -21.41 38.78
CA ASP A 135 -4.60 -22.76 38.96
C ASP A 135 -5.86 -22.90 38.09
N LEU A 136 -5.94 -23.92 37.23
CA LEU A 136 -7.09 -24.12 36.34
C LEU A 136 -8.42 -24.27 37.10
N ARG A 137 -8.34 -24.67 38.37
CA ARG A 137 -9.49 -24.89 39.26
C ARG A 137 -10.02 -23.58 39.86
N SER A 138 -9.25 -22.50 39.84
CA SER A 138 -9.60 -21.22 40.48
C SER A 138 -9.41 -20.03 39.53
N PRO A 139 -10.38 -19.11 39.42
CA PRO A 139 -10.23 -17.93 38.55
C PRO A 139 -9.26 -16.88 39.13
N ASN A 140 -8.92 -17.00 40.42
CA ASN A 140 -8.07 -16.04 41.12
C ASN A 140 -6.60 -16.39 40.92
N CYS A 141 -5.78 -15.35 40.78
CA CYS A 141 -4.32 -15.46 40.75
C CYS A 141 -3.81 -16.06 42.07
N GLN A 142 -3.01 -17.12 42.00
CA GLN A 142 -2.46 -17.81 43.18
C GLN A 142 -1.15 -17.17 43.65
N GLY A 143 -0.39 -16.58 42.73
CA GLY A 143 0.86 -15.89 43.04
C GLY A 143 1.15 -14.76 42.06
N LEU A 144 1.60 -13.63 42.57
CA LEU A 144 1.93 -12.44 41.79
C LEU A 144 3.37 -12.03 42.08
N MET A 145 4.16 -11.87 41.02
CA MET A 145 5.53 -11.39 41.11
C MET A 145 5.69 -10.13 40.27
N HIS A 146 6.21 -9.07 40.89
CA HIS A 146 6.57 -7.84 40.21
C HIS A 146 8.02 -7.87 39.76
N LEU A 147 8.23 -7.58 38.48
CA LEU A 147 9.54 -7.58 37.86
C LEU A 147 9.85 -6.20 37.30
N GLN A 148 11.14 -5.93 37.11
CA GLN A 148 11.60 -4.72 36.46
C GLN A 148 11.90 -5.08 35.01
N GLY A 149 10.89 -5.28 34.15
CA GLY A 149 11.15 -5.65 32.75
C GLY A 149 10.07 -6.46 32.04
N LYS A 150 10.32 -6.75 30.76
CA LYS A 150 9.57 -7.76 29.98
C LYS A 150 9.94 -9.15 30.48
N PRO A 151 8.99 -9.94 30.99
CA PRO A 151 9.27 -11.28 31.49
C PRO A 151 9.15 -12.35 30.42
N VAL A 152 10.06 -13.31 30.49
CA VAL A 152 9.91 -14.65 29.87
C VAL A 152 9.94 -15.68 30.97
N CYS A 153 9.10 -16.72 30.88
CA CYS A 153 9.02 -17.73 31.94
C CYS A 153 8.81 -19.14 31.39
N SER A 154 9.28 -20.13 32.14
CA SER A 154 9.07 -21.55 31.84
C SER A 154 9.22 -22.39 33.10
N PHE A 155 8.49 -23.50 33.15
CA PHE A 155 8.65 -24.53 34.17
C PHE A 155 9.81 -25.46 33.86
N ASP A 156 10.42 -25.98 34.92
CA ASP A 156 11.27 -27.15 34.83
C ASP A 156 10.42 -28.41 34.51
N PRO A 157 11.02 -29.48 33.99
CA PRO A 157 10.27 -30.69 33.63
C PRO A 157 9.64 -31.43 34.82
N GLU A 158 10.11 -31.22 36.05
CA GLU A 158 9.49 -31.79 37.26
C GLU A 158 8.38 -30.91 37.85
N GLY A 159 8.20 -29.68 37.35
CA GLY A 159 7.19 -28.73 37.82
C GLY A 159 7.42 -28.17 39.24
N LEU A 160 8.60 -28.38 39.80
CA LEU A 160 8.97 -27.92 41.15
C LEU A 160 9.54 -26.49 41.14
N ILE A 161 10.14 -26.09 40.01
CA ILE A 161 10.89 -24.86 39.84
C ILE A 161 10.37 -24.14 38.59
N PHE A 162 10.44 -22.82 38.58
CA PHE A 162 10.30 -22.08 37.34
C PHE A 162 11.42 -21.06 37.18
N ALA A 163 11.78 -20.82 35.92
CA ALA A 163 12.71 -19.78 35.55
C ALA A 163 11.95 -18.53 35.10
N ALA A 164 12.43 -17.37 35.53
CA ALA A 164 12.00 -16.06 35.06
C ALA A 164 13.18 -15.30 34.48
N GLY A 165 13.12 -14.99 33.19
CA GLY A 165 14.07 -14.10 32.53
C GLY A 165 13.62 -12.65 32.65
N ILE A 166 14.53 -11.77 33.08
CA ILE A 166 14.27 -10.35 33.38
C ILE A 166 15.22 -9.48 32.58
N ASN A 167 14.66 -8.50 31.85
CA ASN A 167 15.39 -7.47 31.09
C ASN A 167 16.44 -7.99 30.11
N SER A 168 16.35 -9.26 29.71
CA SER A 168 17.37 -9.88 28.87
C SER A 168 18.77 -9.91 29.50
N GLU A 169 18.85 -9.76 30.82
CA GLU A 169 20.11 -9.70 31.58
C GLU A 169 20.22 -10.85 32.58
N MET A 170 19.14 -11.20 33.27
CA MET A 170 19.18 -12.18 34.36
C MET A 170 18.15 -13.28 34.17
N VAL A 171 18.56 -14.52 34.39
CA VAL A 171 17.66 -15.65 34.63
C VAL A 171 17.60 -15.88 36.13
N LYS A 172 16.39 -15.85 36.69
CA LYS A 172 16.15 -16.13 38.11
C LYS A 172 15.36 -17.42 38.25
N LEU A 173 15.79 -18.29 39.14
CA LEU A 173 15.11 -19.55 39.45
C LEU A 173 14.38 -19.43 40.78
N TYR A 174 13.14 -19.90 40.79
CA TYR A 174 12.25 -19.85 41.94
C TYR A 174 11.72 -21.24 42.24
N ASP A 175 11.64 -21.57 43.53
CA ASP A 175 10.87 -22.72 44.00
C ASP A 175 9.38 -22.37 43.92
N LEU A 176 8.57 -23.21 43.26
CA LEU A 176 7.15 -22.98 43.09
C LEU A 176 6.41 -22.89 44.43
N ARG A 177 6.86 -23.63 45.46
CA ARG A 177 6.21 -23.67 46.78
C ARG A 177 6.59 -22.50 47.68
N SER A 178 7.74 -21.88 47.42
CA SER A 178 8.30 -20.78 48.21
C SER A 178 8.70 -19.59 47.34
N PHE A 179 7.93 -19.30 46.28
CA PHE A 179 8.27 -18.23 45.32
C PHE A 179 8.28 -16.83 45.97
N ASP A 180 7.53 -16.68 47.05
CA ASP A 180 7.45 -15.49 47.90
C ASP A 180 8.76 -15.17 48.63
N LYS A 181 9.59 -16.19 48.93
CA LYS A 181 10.94 -16.02 49.51
C LYS A 181 11.95 -15.45 48.51
N GLY A 182 11.56 -15.32 47.26
CA GLY A 182 12.41 -14.83 46.18
C GLY A 182 13.22 -15.94 45.49
N PRO A 183 14.11 -15.56 44.56
CA PRO A 183 14.85 -16.52 43.77
C PRO A 183 15.92 -17.22 44.61
N PHE A 184 16.02 -18.54 44.53
CA PHE A 184 17.10 -19.28 45.18
C PHE A 184 18.40 -19.25 44.36
N ALA A 185 18.31 -19.01 43.04
CA ALA A 185 19.44 -18.81 42.16
C ALA A 185 19.20 -17.65 41.18
N THR A 186 20.26 -16.89 40.88
CA THR A 186 20.23 -15.80 39.89
C THR A 186 21.46 -15.89 39.02
N PHE A 187 21.25 -16.08 37.72
CA PHE A 187 22.29 -16.15 36.71
C PHE A 187 22.32 -14.83 35.95
N LYS A 188 23.44 -14.11 36.05
CA LYS A 188 23.67 -12.87 35.31
C LYS A 188 24.36 -13.20 34.00
N LEU A 189 23.75 -12.77 32.90
CA LEU A 189 24.31 -12.86 31.56
C LEU A 189 24.82 -11.49 31.12
N GLN A 190 25.78 -11.48 30.19
CA GLN A 190 26.16 -10.23 29.54
C GLN A 190 24.95 -9.68 28.78
N TYR A 191 24.52 -8.50 29.23
CA TYR A 191 23.44 -7.74 28.61
C TYR A 191 23.94 -7.15 27.30
N ASP A 192 23.29 -7.55 26.21
CA ASP A 192 23.49 -6.95 24.91
C ASP A 192 22.31 -6.01 24.64
N ARG A 193 22.57 -4.71 24.51
CA ARG A 193 21.55 -3.68 24.27
C ARG A 193 20.83 -3.85 22.93
N THR A 194 21.36 -4.68 22.04
CA THR A 194 20.84 -4.86 20.68
C THR A 194 19.83 -6.00 20.54
N CYS A 195 19.65 -6.85 21.57
CA CYS A 195 18.70 -7.96 21.52
C CYS A 195 17.88 -8.13 22.80
N GLU A 196 16.62 -8.53 22.61
CA GLU A 196 15.69 -8.91 23.68
C GLU A 196 15.47 -10.43 23.71
N TRP A 197 15.21 -10.97 24.89
CA TRP A 197 14.77 -12.36 25.02
C TRP A 197 13.31 -12.49 24.60
N THR A 198 13.05 -13.45 23.73
CA THR A 198 11.74 -13.75 23.16
C THR A 198 11.12 -14.98 23.80
N GLY A 199 11.93 -15.90 24.30
CA GLY A 199 11.47 -17.14 24.92
C GLY A 199 12.50 -17.76 25.84
N LEU A 200 12.00 -18.57 26.77
CA LEU A 200 12.80 -19.35 27.71
C LEU A 200 12.17 -20.75 27.76
N LYS A 201 12.99 -21.80 27.68
CA LYS A 201 12.54 -23.20 27.84
C LYS A 201 13.60 -24.01 28.58
N PHE A 202 13.17 -24.92 29.44
CA PHE A 202 14.04 -25.96 29.97
C PHE A 202 14.17 -27.11 28.97
N SER A 203 15.29 -27.84 29.06
CA SER A 203 15.39 -29.17 28.47
C SER A 203 14.50 -30.16 29.21
N ASN A 204 14.06 -31.22 28.53
CA ASN A 204 13.24 -32.26 29.14
C ASN A 204 13.97 -33.05 30.24
N ASP A 205 15.32 -33.06 30.23
CA ASP A 205 16.13 -33.63 31.30
C ASP A 205 16.44 -32.65 32.44
N GLY A 206 16.00 -31.40 32.33
CA GLY A 206 16.14 -30.35 33.34
C GLY A 206 17.54 -29.75 33.47
N LYS A 207 18.53 -30.24 32.71
CA LYS A 207 19.93 -29.82 32.85
C LYS A 207 20.27 -28.53 32.14
N LEU A 208 19.51 -28.17 31.11
CA LEU A 208 19.79 -27.05 30.23
C LEU A 208 18.65 -26.05 30.24
N ILE A 209 19.00 -24.76 30.11
CA ILE A 209 18.06 -23.67 29.87
C ILE A 209 18.38 -23.07 28.51
N LEU A 210 17.38 -23.01 27.63
CA LEU A 210 17.47 -22.36 26.32
C LEU A 210 16.86 -20.97 26.40
N LEU A 211 17.64 -19.98 25.99
CA LEU A 211 17.20 -18.60 25.80
C LEU A 211 17.11 -18.28 24.32
N SER A 212 15.88 -17.98 23.89
CA SER A 212 15.59 -17.46 22.56
C SER A 212 15.69 -15.95 22.57
N THR A 213 16.35 -15.37 21.57
CA THR A 213 16.47 -13.93 21.41
C THR A 213 15.95 -13.50 20.05
N ASN A 214 15.54 -12.24 19.93
CA ASN A 214 15.25 -11.64 18.62
C ASN A 214 16.53 -11.25 17.86
N GLY A 215 17.72 -11.49 18.42
CA GLY A 215 18.97 -11.32 17.69
C GLY A 215 19.29 -12.52 16.79
N GLY A 216 20.48 -12.50 16.21
CA GLY A 216 21.02 -13.61 15.40
C GLY A 216 21.71 -14.71 16.23
N ALA A 217 21.40 -14.82 17.53
CA ALA A 217 22.08 -15.73 18.44
C ALA A 217 21.15 -16.33 19.52
N LEU A 218 21.22 -17.65 19.72
CA LEU A 218 20.59 -18.38 20.83
C LEU A 218 21.62 -18.73 21.90
N ARG A 219 21.21 -18.74 23.16
CA ARG A 219 22.10 -19.13 24.27
C ARG A 219 21.56 -20.38 24.97
N ILE A 220 22.42 -21.36 25.21
CA ILE A 220 22.16 -22.48 26.12
C ILE A 220 22.99 -22.29 27.39
N LEU A 221 22.35 -22.48 28.53
CA LEU A 221 22.94 -22.41 29.85
C LEU A 221 22.83 -23.75 30.57
N ASP A 222 23.79 -24.02 31.45
CA ASP A 222 23.68 -25.03 32.50
C ASP A 222 22.64 -24.54 33.53
N ALA A 223 21.59 -25.33 33.77
CA ALA A 223 20.51 -24.99 34.68
C ALA A 223 20.94 -24.95 36.16
N PHE A 224 22.01 -25.67 36.52
CA PHE A 224 22.51 -25.75 37.90
C PHE A 224 23.54 -24.67 38.20
N LYS A 225 24.49 -24.46 37.27
CA LYS A 225 25.60 -23.52 37.46
C LYS A 225 25.32 -22.14 36.89
N GLY A 226 24.40 -22.01 35.95
CA GLY A 226 24.12 -20.77 35.24
C GLY A 226 25.19 -20.35 34.23
N ALA A 227 26.15 -21.22 33.95
CA ALA A 227 27.20 -20.95 32.96
C ALA A 227 26.63 -21.06 31.53
N VAL A 228 27.00 -20.13 30.66
CA VAL A 228 26.69 -20.23 29.22
C VAL A 228 27.56 -21.33 28.63
N LEU A 229 26.93 -22.40 28.16
CA LEU A 229 27.63 -23.52 27.53
C LEU A 229 27.93 -23.21 26.07
N HIS A 230 26.89 -22.80 25.33
CA HIS A 230 26.96 -22.57 23.90
C HIS A 230 26.20 -21.31 23.49
N ASN A 231 26.74 -20.63 22.49
CA ASN A 231 26.09 -19.52 21.80
C ASN A 231 25.92 -19.91 20.33
N PHE A 232 24.69 -20.25 19.92
CA PHE A 232 24.40 -20.69 18.56
C PHE A 232 24.08 -19.49 17.69
N GLY A 233 24.98 -19.17 16.76
CA GLY A 233 24.76 -18.18 15.71
C GLY A 233 24.74 -18.80 14.31
N GLY A 234 24.70 -17.94 13.30
CA GLY A 234 24.76 -18.35 11.90
C GLY A 234 23.41 -18.70 11.27
N TYR A 235 22.30 -18.37 11.94
CA TYR A 235 20.98 -18.26 11.33
C TYR A 235 20.66 -16.77 11.07
N ASN A 236 19.88 -16.47 10.04
CA ASN A 236 19.59 -15.08 9.68
C ASN A 236 18.43 -14.55 10.54
N ASN A 237 18.64 -13.41 11.18
CA ASN A 237 17.59 -12.66 11.87
C ASN A 237 17.93 -11.17 11.89
N SER A 238 18.27 -10.63 10.72
CA SER A 238 18.70 -9.24 10.56
C SER A 238 17.64 -8.22 10.98
N LYS A 239 16.36 -8.57 10.78
CA LYS A 239 15.21 -7.70 11.07
C LYS A 239 14.76 -7.71 12.53
N GLY A 240 15.39 -8.49 13.40
CA GLY A 240 15.00 -8.54 14.81
C GLY A 240 13.64 -9.22 15.04
N VAL A 241 13.28 -10.22 14.22
CA VAL A 241 12.00 -10.92 14.32
C VAL A 241 11.99 -11.83 15.56
N THR A 242 10.83 -11.98 16.18
CA THR A 242 10.63 -12.94 17.26
C THR A 242 10.60 -14.36 16.69
N LEU A 243 11.69 -15.09 16.88
CA LEU A 243 11.81 -16.49 16.51
C LEU A 243 11.68 -17.34 17.79
N GLU A 244 10.93 -18.44 17.71
CA GLU A 244 10.90 -19.45 18.75
C GLU A 244 11.90 -20.57 18.46
N ALA A 245 12.60 -21.01 19.51
CA ALA A 245 13.41 -22.22 19.49
C ALA A 245 12.75 -23.34 20.30
N SER A 246 13.11 -24.58 19.98
CA SER A 246 12.65 -25.76 20.72
C SER A 246 13.78 -26.77 20.89
N PHE A 247 13.77 -27.45 22.03
CA PHE A 247 14.52 -28.69 22.22
C PHE A 247 13.82 -29.85 21.50
N THR A 248 14.60 -30.86 21.16
CA THR A 248 14.08 -32.20 20.88
C THR A 248 13.65 -32.89 22.19
N PRO A 249 12.74 -33.88 22.13
CA PRO A 249 12.23 -34.55 23.33
C PRO A 249 13.30 -35.26 24.17
N ASP A 250 14.41 -35.64 23.55
CA ASP A 250 15.58 -36.25 24.19
C ASP A 250 16.60 -35.23 24.70
N SER A 251 16.33 -33.93 24.57
CA SER A 251 17.19 -32.81 24.99
C SER A 251 18.55 -32.71 24.28
N GLN A 252 18.81 -33.54 23.27
CA GLN A 252 20.13 -33.59 22.60
C GLN A 252 20.31 -32.51 21.55
N PHE A 253 19.22 -31.99 20.96
CA PHE A 253 19.29 -31.05 19.86
C PHE A 253 18.40 -29.83 20.10
N VAL A 254 18.83 -28.71 19.56
CA VAL A 254 18.07 -27.46 19.52
C VAL A 254 17.78 -27.09 18.08
N MET A 255 16.52 -26.71 17.85
CA MET A 255 16.02 -26.28 16.55
C MET A 255 15.54 -24.83 16.63
N ILE A 256 15.84 -24.06 15.60
CA ILE A 256 15.30 -22.70 15.42
C ILE A 256 14.90 -22.46 13.97
N GLY A 257 13.81 -21.71 13.80
CA GLY A 257 13.50 -21.07 12.53
C GLY A 257 14.44 -19.91 12.22
N SER A 258 14.61 -19.58 10.95
CA SER A 258 15.42 -18.45 10.47
C SER A 258 14.59 -17.56 9.56
N GLU A 259 15.04 -16.32 9.35
CA GLU A 259 14.39 -15.34 8.48
C GLU A 259 14.35 -15.81 7.02
N ASP A 260 15.33 -16.61 6.61
CA ASP A 260 15.47 -17.19 5.26
C ASP A 260 14.55 -18.39 4.98
N GLY A 261 13.60 -18.70 5.87
CA GLY A 261 12.68 -19.83 5.71
C GLY A 261 13.32 -21.20 5.97
N LYS A 262 14.54 -21.25 6.50
CA LYS A 262 15.23 -22.50 6.85
C LYS A 262 15.22 -22.77 8.34
N ILE A 263 15.31 -24.05 8.70
CA ILE A 263 15.40 -24.49 10.09
C ILE A 263 16.83 -24.95 10.36
N HIS A 264 17.42 -24.37 11.39
CA HIS A 264 18.77 -24.69 11.81
C HIS A 264 18.71 -25.62 13.02
N VAL A 265 19.54 -26.68 13.00
CA VAL A 265 19.60 -27.66 14.06
C VAL A 265 21.03 -27.78 14.58
N TRP A 266 21.20 -27.67 15.89
CA TRP A 266 22.48 -27.86 16.58
C TRP A 266 22.38 -28.96 17.62
N ASN A 267 23.52 -29.56 17.92
CA ASN A 267 23.67 -30.44 19.06
C ASN A 267 23.89 -29.59 20.33
N ALA A 268 23.09 -29.86 21.35
CA ALA A 268 23.07 -29.10 22.61
C ALA A 268 24.32 -29.36 23.48
N GLU A 269 24.96 -30.52 23.36
CA GLU A 269 26.14 -30.89 24.13
C GLU A 269 27.43 -30.43 23.45
N SER A 270 27.56 -30.68 22.14
CA SER A 270 28.80 -30.38 21.40
C SER A 270 28.86 -28.96 20.83
N GLY A 271 27.73 -28.27 20.72
CA GLY A 271 27.67 -26.93 20.11
C GLY A 271 27.68 -26.92 18.58
N MET A 272 27.85 -28.08 17.93
CA MET A 272 28.03 -28.16 16.48
C MET A 272 26.71 -28.09 15.72
N LYS A 273 26.72 -27.43 14.54
CA LYS A 273 25.57 -27.39 13.62
C LYS A 273 25.44 -28.74 12.92
N VAL A 274 24.30 -29.40 13.13
CA VAL A 274 24.05 -30.77 12.67
C VAL A 274 23.36 -30.78 11.31
N ALA A 275 22.31 -29.97 11.15
CA ALA A 275 21.49 -29.95 9.95
C ALA A 275 20.99 -28.54 9.61
N LEU A 276 20.73 -28.34 8.32
CA LEU A 276 19.99 -27.22 7.76
C LEU A 276 18.82 -27.81 6.99
N LEU A 277 17.61 -27.65 7.51
CA LEU A 277 16.38 -28.20 6.93
C LEU A 277 15.67 -27.11 6.14
N ASP A 278 15.38 -27.38 4.88
CA ASP A 278 14.61 -26.49 4.03
C ASP A 278 13.14 -26.94 4.01
N GLY A 279 12.29 -26.15 4.68
CA GLY A 279 10.86 -26.38 4.76
C GLY A 279 10.07 -25.79 3.59
N LYS A 280 10.75 -25.14 2.62
CA LYS A 280 10.13 -24.31 1.58
C LYS A 280 9.25 -23.18 2.14
N HIS A 281 9.59 -22.66 3.32
CA HIS A 281 8.92 -21.48 3.85
C HIS A 281 9.36 -20.26 3.04
N THR A 282 8.40 -19.43 2.64
CA THR A 282 8.65 -18.24 1.83
C THR A 282 9.05 -17.03 2.69
N GLY A 283 9.01 -17.14 4.01
CA GLY A 283 9.28 -16.05 4.94
C GLY A 283 9.82 -16.52 6.29
N PRO A 284 9.95 -15.61 7.27
CA PRO A 284 10.56 -15.91 8.56
C PRO A 284 9.73 -16.94 9.34
N ILE A 285 10.39 -17.98 9.84
CA ILE A 285 9.74 -19.01 10.65
C ILE A 285 9.60 -18.50 12.08
N THR A 286 8.42 -18.05 12.47
CA THR A 286 8.20 -17.42 13.79
C THR A 286 7.96 -18.43 14.90
N CYS A 287 7.36 -19.58 14.58
CA CYS A 287 6.98 -20.60 15.57
C CYS A 287 7.56 -21.96 15.16
N LEU A 288 8.16 -22.66 16.12
CA LEU A 288 8.72 -24.00 15.92
C LEU A 288 8.58 -24.84 17.18
N GLN A 289 8.07 -26.06 17.04
CA GLN A 289 7.95 -27.00 18.15
C GLN A 289 8.09 -28.44 17.68
N PHE A 290 8.75 -29.27 18.48
CA PHE A 290 8.91 -30.69 18.23
C PHE A 290 7.79 -31.49 18.92
N ASN A 291 7.33 -32.57 18.29
CA ASN A 291 6.30 -33.43 18.85
C ASN A 291 6.87 -34.28 20.02
N PRO A 292 6.23 -34.29 21.20
CA PRO A 292 6.78 -34.95 22.38
C PRO A 292 6.92 -36.48 22.23
N LYS A 293 6.13 -37.13 21.37
CA LYS A 293 6.12 -38.60 21.21
C LYS A 293 6.61 -39.08 19.84
N PHE A 294 6.21 -38.40 18.78
CA PHE A 294 6.54 -38.80 17.41
C PHE A 294 7.75 -38.04 16.88
N MET A 295 8.49 -38.62 15.93
CA MET A 295 9.61 -37.95 15.27
C MET A 295 9.12 -36.98 14.20
N THR A 296 8.35 -35.99 14.62
CA THR A 296 7.79 -34.94 13.77
C THR A 296 7.95 -33.60 14.47
N PHE A 297 7.99 -32.52 13.70
CA PHE A 297 7.97 -31.18 14.25
C PHE A 297 7.10 -30.30 13.35
N ALA A 298 6.57 -29.23 13.92
CA ALA A 298 5.79 -28.23 13.21
C ALA A 298 6.56 -26.92 13.15
N SER A 299 6.40 -26.20 12.04
CA SER A 299 6.96 -24.87 11.84
C SER A 299 5.95 -24.01 11.08
N ALA A 300 5.89 -22.72 11.40
CA ALA A 300 5.06 -21.74 10.69
C ALA A 300 5.88 -20.51 10.31
N CYS A 301 5.58 -19.98 9.13
CA CYS A 301 6.08 -18.68 8.68
C CYS A 301 4.97 -17.63 8.66
N SER A 302 5.36 -16.36 8.77
CA SER A 302 4.44 -15.25 8.49
C SER A 302 4.47 -14.95 6.98
N ASN A 303 3.29 -14.89 6.35
CA ASN A 303 3.17 -14.44 4.96
C ASN A 303 3.56 -12.95 4.87
N MET A 304 4.81 -12.67 4.49
CA MET A 304 5.26 -11.33 4.10
C MET A 304 5.43 -11.26 2.59
N LEU A 305 5.41 -10.03 2.05
CA LEU A 305 5.97 -9.76 0.72
C LEU A 305 7.47 -10.08 0.79
N VAL A 306 7.85 -11.18 0.16
CA VAL A 306 9.24 -11.64 0.09
C VAL A 306 9.66 -11.71 -1.36
N LEU A 307 10.93 -11.37 -1.61
CA LEU A 307 11.55 -11.53 -2.92
C LEU A 307 11.61 -13.04 -3.24
N GLY A 308 10.91 -13.47 -4.28
CA GLY A 308 10.94 -14.87 -4.72
C GLY A 308 12.25 -15.21 -5.43
N ALA A 309 12.59 -14.44 -6.47
CA ALA A 309 13.81 -14.59 -7.23
C ALA A 309 14.28 -13.23 -7.76
N TYR A 310 15.58 -13.09 -8.02
CA TYR A 310 16.14 -11.97 -8.77
C TYR A 310 17.16 -12.50 -9.79
N ARG A 311 17.33 -11.77 -10.90
CA ARG A 311 18.34 -12.05 -11.91
C ARG A 311 19.07 -10.76 -12.26
N GLU A 312 20.36 -10.88 -12.52
CA GLU A 312 21.15 -9.77 -13.03
C GLU A 312 20.99 -9.68 -14.56
N PRO A 313 21.02 -8.47 -15.15
CA PRO A 313 20.92 -8.29 -16.60
C PRO A 313 22.09 -8.96 -17.33
N GLU A 314 21.81 -9.73 -18.39
CA GLU A 314 22.84 -10.41 -19.18
C GLU A 314 23.08 -9.72 -20.53
N LYS A 315 22.00 -9.41 -21.27
CA LYS A 315 22.04 -8.79 -22.60
C LYS A 315 21.18 -7.53 -22.61
N SER A 316 20.45 -7.28 -23.71
CA SER A 316 19.47 -6.22 -23.83
C SER A 316 18.13 -6.66 -23.25
N TRP A 317 17.37 -5.69 -22.75
CA TRP A 317 16.11 -5.95 -22.03
C TRP A 317 15.10 -6.77 -22.85
N ASP A 318 15.09 -6.64 -24.18
CA ASP A 318 14.19 -7.36 -25.10
C ASP A 318 14.58 -8.82 -25.29
N GLN A 319 15.88 -9.11 -25.37
CA GLN A 319 16.39 -10.48 -25.55
C GLN A 319 16.32 -11.30 -24.25
N ASP A 320 16.47 -10.63 -23.11
CA ASP A 320 16.40 -11.27 -21.80
C ASP A 320 14.95 -11.52 -21.34
N TYR A 321 13.96 -10.82 -21.93
CA TYR A 321 12.59 -10.73 -21.42
C TYR A 321 11.92 -12.10 -21.24
N ASP A 322 11.71 -12.84 -22.32
CA ASP A 322 10.98 -14.11 -22.28
C ASP A 322 11.75 -15.19 -21.51
N HIS A 323 13.07 -15.25 -21.69
CA HIS A 323 13.91 -16.26 -21.04
C HIS A 323 13.97 -16.08 -19.51
N PHE A 324 13.86 -14.85 -19.02
CA PHE A 324 13.88 -14.57 -17.58
C PHE A 324 12.49 -14.58 -16.96
N LEU A 325 11.47 -14.11 -17.67
CA LEU A 325 10.13 -13.93 -17.14
C LEU A 325 9.30 -15.21 -17.15
N LEU A 326 9.21 -15.90 -18.29
CA LEU A 326 8.29 -17.04 -18.46
C LEU A 326 8.55 -18.18 -17.45
N PRO A 327 9.81 -18.57 -17.15
CA PRO A 327 10.07 -19.62 -16.16
C PRO A 327 9.71 -19.26 -14.71
N LEU A 328 9.40 -17.98 -14.43
CA LEU A 328 8.99 -17.51 -13.10
C LEU A 328 7.47 -17.51 -12.91
N LEU A 329 6.69 -17.76 -13.97
CA LEU A 329 5.23 -17.82 -13.91
C LEU A 329 4.80 -19.22 -13.46
N ASP A 330 3.86 -19.26 -12.51
CA ASP A 330 3.20 -20.49 -12.06
C ASP A 330 1.72 -20.42 -12.45
N ASP A 331 1.17 -21.50 -12.99
CA ASP A 331 -0.22 -21.58 -13.46
C ASP A 331 -1.26 -21.45 -12.32
N GLN A 332 -0.85 -21.63 -11.07
CA GLN A 332 -1.72 -21.66 -9.90
C GLN A 332 -1.41 -20.55 -8.89
N GLU A 333 -0.24 -19.89 -8.96
CA GLU A 333 0.17 -18.89 -7.97
C GLU A 333 0.37 -17.49 -8.60
N PRO A 334 -0.38 -16.46 -8.14
CA PRO A 334 -0.17 -15.07 -8.57
C PRO A 334 1.18 -14.52 -8.09
N CYS A 335 1.78 -13.60 -8.85
CA CYS A 335 3.03 -12.94 -8.47
C CYS A 335 3.17 -11.52 -9.02
N TYR A 336 4.12 -10.75 -8.48
CA TYR A 336 4.53 -9.46 -9.05
C TYR A 336 5.91 -9.60 -9.65
N ILE A 337 6.09 -9.06 -10.85
CA ILE A 337 7.38 -9.04 -11.54
C ILE A 337 7.72 -7.58 -11.85
N LEU A 338 8.92 -7.17 -11.44
CA LEU A 338 9.51 -5.88 -11.77
C LEU A 338 10.62 -6.12 -12.78
N TYR A 339 10.39 -5.76 -14.04
CA TYR A 339 11.34 -5.96 -15.12
C TYR A 339 11.98 -4.63 -15.52
N ARG A 340 13.31 -4.56 -15.51
CA ARG A 340 14.05 -3.33 -15.81
C ARG A 340 14.20 -3.15 -17.32
N LEU A 341 13.86 -1.97 -17.82
CA LEU A 341 14.14 -1.57 -19.20
C LEU A 341 15.52 -0.91 -19.29
N ASP A 342 16.10 -0.93 -20.50
CA ASP A 342 17.35 -0.21 -20.77
C ASP A 342 17.13 1.30 -20.95
N THR A 343 15.87 1.76 -21.01
CA THR A 343 15.50 3.18 -21.07
C THR A 343 15.57 3.85 -19.70
N GLN A 344 15.82 5.17 -19.69
CA GLN A 344 15.97 5.96 -18.48
C GLN A 344 15.09 7.21 -18.50
N ASN A 345 14.65 7.62 -17.31
CA ASN A 345 13.94 8.86 -17.04
C ASN A 345 14.71 9.73 -16.04
N ALA A 346 14.12 10.84 -15.60
CA ALA A 346 14.76 11.77 -14.65
C ALA A 346 15.09 11.15 -13.27
N GLN A 347 14.51 10.00 -12.92
CA GLN A 347 14.72 9.31 -11.65
C GLN A 347 15.68 8.12 -11.76
N GLY A 348 15.94 7.60 -12.96
CA GLY A 348 16.83 6.45 -13.18
C GLY A 348 16.34 5.55 -14.32
N TYR A 349 16.60 4.25 -14.22
CA TYR A 349 16.07 3.26 -15.15
C TYR A 349 14.55 3.15 -15.06
N GLU A 350 13.91 2.94 -16.20
CA GLU A 350 12.48 2.69 -16.30
C GLU A 350 12.17 1.20 -16.11
N TRP A 351 10.99 0.90 -15.58
CA TRP A 351 10.57 -0.45 -15.23
C TRP A 351 9.19 -0.77 -15.79
N ILE A 352 8.99 -2.06 -16.10
CA ILE A 352 7.68 -2.65 -16.34
C ILE A 352 7.25 -3.31 -15.02
N PHE A 353 6.08 -2.93 -14.53
CA PHE A 353 5.44 -3.59 -13.39
C PHE A 353 4.37 -4.55 -13.90
N ILE A 354 4.58 -5.85 -13.69
CA ILE A 354 3.73 -6.91 -14.21
C ILE A 354 3.04 -7.59 -13.02
N SER A 355 1.71 -7.64 -13.08
CA SER A 355 0.86 -8.33 -12.10
C SER A 355 0.33 -9.60 -12.74
N TRP A 356 0.94 -10.74 -12.42
CA TRP A 356 0.52 -12.07 -12.85
C TRP A 356 -0.55 -12.60 -11.90
N SER A 357 -1.72 -12.98 -12.42
CA SER A 357 -2.81 -13.54 -11.62
C SER A 357 -3.64 -14.50 -12.47
N PRO A 358 -3.22 -15.78 -12.61
CA PRO A 358 -3.91 -16.72 -13.48
C PRO A 358 -5.30 -17.05 -12.95
N ASP A 359 -6.24 -17.34 -13.86
CA ASP A 359 -7.63 -17.54 -13.48
C ASP A 359 -7.86 -18.77 -12.61
N GLN A 360 -7.01 -19.79 -12.76
CA GLN A 360 -7.06 -21.02 -11.98
C GLN A 360 -6.63 -20.84 -10.52
N SER A 361 -5.95 -19.73 -10.19
CA SER A 361 -5.53 -19.46 -8.82
C SER A 361 -6.70 -19.38 -7.83
N PRO A 362 -6.51 -19.84 -6.58
CA PRO A 362 -7.48 -19.67 -5.51
C PRO A 362 -7.89 -18.19 -5.34
N VAL A 363 -9.20 -17.95 -5.20
CA VAL A 363 -9.77 -16.58 -5.07
C VAL A 363 -9.09 -15.76 -3.97
N LYS A 364 -8.72 -16.41 -2.85
CA LYS A 364 -7.98 -15.78 -1.74
C LYS A 364 -6.66 -15.16 -2.18
N GLN A 365 -5.87 -15.88 -2.99
CA GLN A 365 -4.60 -15.37 -3.51
C GLN A 365 -4.82 -14.24 -4.51
N LYS A 366 -5.78 -14.40 -5.44
CA LYS A 366 -6.13 -13.34 -6.39
C LYS A 366 -6.55 -12.04 -5.70
N MET A 367 -7.35 -12.14 -4.63
CA MET A 367 -7.72 -10.98 -3.82
C MET A 367 -6.52 -10.34 -3.11
N LEU A 368 -5.62 -11.15 -2.53
CA LEU A 368 -4.44 -10.64 -1.85
C LEU A 368 -3.51 -9.88 -2.80
N TYR A 369 -3.21 -10.45 -3.97
CA TYR A 369 -2.36 -9.82 -4.99
C TYR A 369 -3.08 -8.69 -5.75
N ALA A 370 -4.41 -8.68 -5.82
CA ALA A 370 -5.12 -7.50 -6.31
C ALA A 370 -5.05 -6.33 -5.30
N ALA A 371 -5.27 -6.62 -4.00
CA ALA A 371 -5.34 -5.62 -2.95
C ALA A 371 -3.97 -5.01 -2.59
N THR A 372 -2.90 -5.81 -2.64
CA THR A 372 -1.54 -5.35 -2.28
C THR A 372 -0.79 -4.67 -3.43
N ARG A 373 -1.33 -4.71 -4.67
CA ARG A 373 -0.68 -4.20 -5.88
C ARG A 373 -0.30 -2.73 -5.80
N ALA A 374 -1.21 -1.90 -5.33
CA ALA A 374 -1.00 -0.45 -5.20
C ALA A 374 0.08 -0.13 -4.14
N THR A 375 0.09 -0.90 -3.04
CA THR A 375 1.07 -0.76 -1.97
C THR A 375 2.48 -1.09 -2.48
N VAL A 376 2.66 -2.21 -3.17
CA VAL A 376 3.96 -2.61 -3.75
C VAL A 376 4.49 -1.54 -4.71
N LYS A 377 3.63 -1.01 -5.59
CA LYS A 377 4.01 0.04 -6.54
C LYS A 377 4.41 1.34 -5.84
N LYS A 378 3.71 1.71 -4.77
CA LYS A 378 4.04 2.91 -3.98
C LYS A 378 5.37 2.75 -3.25
N GLU A 379 5.63 1.59 -2.66
CA GLU A 379 6.90 1.28 -1.99
C GLU A 379 8.08 1.23 -2.98
N PHE A 380 7.88 0.71 -4.19
CA PHE A 380 8.91 0.70 -5.23
C PHE A 380 9.22 2.10 -5.80
N GLY A 381 8.21 2.97 -5.87
CA GLY A 381 8.32 4.32 -6.41
C GLY A 381 7.70 4.42 -7.80
N GLY A 382 6.46 4.93 -7.86
CA GLY A 382 5.68 4.99 -9.10
C GLY A 382 6.32 5.79 -10.24
N GLY A 383 7.27 6.68 -9.96
CA GLY A 383 7.99 7.42 -10.99
C GLY A 383 9.04 6.59 -11.74
N HIS A 384 9.39 5.40 -11.28
CA HIS A 384 10.28 4.47 -11.99
C HIS A 384 9.51 3.54 -12.93
N VAL A 385 8.20 3.35 -12.70
CA VAL A 385 7.34 2.45 -13.46
C VAL A 385 6.79 3.18 -14.68
N LYS A 386 7.16 2.72 -15.88
CA LYS A 386 6.69 3.30 -17.15
C LYS A 386 5.41 2.62 -17.64
N TYR A 387 5.40 1.29 -17.60
CA TYR A 387 4.28 0.47 -18.05
C TYR A 387 3.80 -0.43 -16.91
N GLU A 388 2.49 -0.56 -16.82
CA GLU A 388 1.83 -1.51 -15.93
C GLU A 388 1.08 -2.53 -16.78
N MET A 389 1.39 -3.80 -16.55
CA MET A 389 0.72 -4.91 -17.22
C MET A 389 0.03 -5.80 -16.20
N PHE A 390 -1.10 -6.34 -16.60
CA PHE A 390 -1.83 -7.35 -15.87
C PHE A 390 -2.05 -8.53 -16.81
N GLY A 391 -1.70 -9.73 -16.36
CA GLY A 391 -1.80 -10.94 -17.17
C GLY A 391 -2.46 -12.08 -16.43
N THR A 392 -3.29 -12.81 -17.16
CA THR A 392 -3.98 -14.03 -16.72
C THR A 392 -3.47 -15.26 -17.44
N ALA A 393 -2.92 -15.10 -18.64
CA ALA A 393 -2.30 -16.14 -19.45
C ALA A 393 -0.91 -15.69 -19.91
N GLU A 394 -0.01 -16.65 -20.18
CA GLU A 394 1.38 -16.34 -20.56
C GLU A 394 1.47 -15.44 -21.80
N GLU A 395 0.50 -15.54 -22.71
CA GLU A 395 0.38 -14.71 -23.90
C GLU A 395 0.15 -13.21 -23.61
N ASP A 396 -0.42 -12.87 -22.44
CA ASP A 396 -0.63 -11.49 -22.02
C ASP A 396 0.68 -10.81 -21.61
N VAL A 397 1.62 -11.60 -21.08
CA VAL A 397 2.83 -11.11 -20.38
C VAL A 397 4.12 -11.44 -21.11
N CYS A 398 4.10 -12.26 -22.16
CA CYS A 398 5.26 -12.50 -23.01
C CYS A 398 5.66 -11.22 -23.77
N LEU A 399 6.83 -11.23 -24.41
CA LEU A 399 7.33 -10.08 -25.15
C LEU A 399 6.35 -9.60 -26.24
N LEU A 400 5.68 -10.54 -26.92
CA LEU A 400 4.64 -10.22 -27.90
C LEU A 400 3.42 -9.56 -27.22
N GLY A 401 2.98 -10.07 -26.07
CA GLY A 401 1.93 -9.48 -25.26
C GLY A 401 2.26 -8.03 -24.85
N TYR A 402 3.49 -7.77 -24.42
CA TYR A 402 3.98 -6.42 -24.14
C TYR A 402 3.93 -5.51 -25.37
N GLN A 403 4.40 -5.97 -26.54
CA GLN A 403 4.34 -5.18 -27.78
C GLN A 403 2.90 -4.86 -28.19
N CYS A 404 1.98 -5.82 -28.05
CA CYS A 404 0.55 -5.62 -28.28
C CYS A 404 -0.04 -4.59 -27.30
N HIS A 405 0.34 -4.64 -26.03
CA HIS A 405 -0.09 -3.68 -25.01
C HIS A 405 0.37 -2.26 -25.33
N VAL A 406 1.65 -2.07 -25.68
CA VAL A 406 2.19 -0.76 -26.10
C VAL A 406 1.46 -0.24 -27.35
N SER A 407 1.20 -1.12 -28.32
CA SER A 407 0.47 -0.77 -29.54
C SER A 407 -0.98 -0.36 -29.23
N SER A 408 -1.66 -1.07 -28.33
CA SER A 408 -3.03 -0.75 -27.88
C SER A 408 -3.11 0.62 -27.19
N CYS A 409 -2.15 0.94 -26.32
CA CYS A 409 -2.06 2.25 -25.67
C CYS A 409 -1.87 3.42 -26.66
N SER A 410 -1.30 3.16 -27.85
CA SER A 410 -1.14 4.16 -28.91
C SER A 410 -2.33 4.25 -29.88
N GLY A 411 -3.32 3.35 -29.77
CA GLY A 411 -4.48 3.30 -30.64
C GLY A 411 -5.55 4.36 -30.33
N PRO A 412 -6.47 4.63 -31.26
CA PRO A 412 -7.58 5.55 -31.03
C PRO A 412 -8.53 5.00 -29.96
N ALA A 413 -8.90 5.86 -29.00
CA ALA A 413 -9.88 5.50 -27.98
C ALA A 413 -11.27 5.30 -28.62
N PRO A 414 -12.07 4.33 -28.13
CA PRO A 414 -13.42 4.13 -28.62
C PRO A 414 -14.30 5.32 -28.21
N LEU A 415 -14.83 6.06 -29.20
CA LEU A 415 -15.81 7.13 -28.99
C LEU A 415 -17.24 6.62 -29.21
N THR A 416 -18.19 7.22 -28.49
CA THR A 416 -19.62 6.94 -28.66
C THR A 416 -20.21 7.61 -29.91
N LEU A 417 -21.32 7.09 -30.43
CA LEU A 417 -22.02 7.68 -31.58
C LEU A 417 -22.45 9.13 -31.33
N ALA A 418 -22.91 9.44 -30.11
CA ALA A 418 -23.28 10.79 -29.71
C ALA A 418 -22.08 11.76 -29.74
N GLU A 419 -20.90 11.34 -29.28
CA GLU A 419 -19.68 12.16 -29.34
C GLU A 419 -19.22 12.41 -30.78
N GLN A 420 -19.36 11.42 -31.67
CA GLN A 420 -19.05 11.57 -33.09
C GLN A 420 -20.02 12.51 -33.80
N GLU A 421 -21.32 12.46 -33.49
CA GLU A 421 -22.32 13.37 -34.03
C GLU A 421 -22.11 14.81 -33.54
N LEU A 422 -21.77 15.00 -32.27
CA LEU A 422 -21.48 16.32 -31.70
C LEU A 422 -20.23 16.95 -32.35
N GLN A 423 -19.22 16.13 -32.67
CA GLN A 423 -18.09 16.59 -33.49
C GLN A 423 -18.51 16.99 -34.91
N ARG A 424 -19.47 16.28 -35.54
CA ARG A 424 -19.97 16.61 -36.89
C ARG A 424 -20.84 17.85 -36.93
N ILE A 425 -21.75 18.02 -35.98
CA ILE A 425 -22.63 19.19 -35.87
C ILE A 425 -21.81 20.47 -35.70
N LYS A 426 -20.73 20.39 -34.91
CA LYS A 426 -19.76 21.47 -34.74
C LYS A 426 -19.14 21.94 -36.07
N ILE A 427 -19.17 21.12 -37.13
CA ILE A 427 -18.61 21.42 -38.44
C ILE A 427 -19.65 22.05 -39.40
N THR A 428 -20.96 21.81 -39.27
CA THR A 428 -21.95 22.14 -40.33
C THR A 428 -22.69 23.49 -40.18
N GLU A 429 -22.86 24.03 -38.97
CA GLU A 429 -23.73 25.17 -38.60
C GLU A 429 -23.53 26.58 -39.26
N VAL A 430 -22.67 26.79 -40.28
CA VAL A 430 -22.27 28.17 -40.72
C VAL A 430 -22.32 28.43 -42.22
N ARG A 431 -23.50 28.40 -42.87
CA ARG A 431 -23.62 28.84 -44.29
C ARG A 431 -24.92 29.59 -44.61
N GLY A 432 -24.84 30.93 -44.77
CA GLY A 432 -25.84 31.78 -45.45
C GLY A 432 -25.21 32.63 -46.56
N GLN A 433 -25.86 32.79 -47.73
CA GLN A 433 -25.25 33.40 -48.94
C GLN A 433 -25.37 34.94 -49.05
N GLN A 434 -26.38 35.58 -48.44
CA GLN A 434 -26.63 37.02 -48.59
C GLN A 434 -25.76 37.89 -47.67
N SER A 435 -25.48 37.42 -46.45
CA SER A 435 -24.56 38.04 -45.49
C SER A 435 -23.13 38.15 -46.05
N LYS A 436 -22.71 37.17 -46.86
CA LYS A 436 -21.39 37.12 -47.51
C LYS A 436 -21.11 38.30 -48.44
N ARG A 437 -22.11 38.78 -49.20
CA ARG A 437 -21.93 39.91 -50.12
C ARG A 437 -21.74 41.23 -49.39
N ALA A 438 -22.46 41.45 -48.30
CA ALA A 438 -22.32 42.66 -47.48
C ALA A 438 -20.95 42.69 -46.79
N LEU A 439 -20.50 41.57 -46.21
CA LEU A 439 -19.18 41.48 -45.59
C LEU A 439 -18.04 41.77 -46.59
N GLN A 440 -18.14 41.32 -47.84
CA GLN A 440 -17.21 41.69 -48.91
C GLN A 440 -17.21 43.19 -49.23
N GLN A 441 -18.39 43.83 -49.25
CA GLN A 441 -18.50 45.26 -49.51
C GLN A 441 -17.91 46.10 -48.37
N LEU A 442 -18.03 45.63 -47.12
CA LEU A 442 -17.40 46.26 -45.96
C LEU A 442 -15.88 46.08 -45.96
N ALA A 443 -15.37 44.90 -46.36
CA ALA A 443 -13.94 44.67 -46.55
C ALA A 443 -13.33 45.61 -47.61
N GLN A 444 -14.09 45.91 -48.66
CA GLN A 444 -13.72 46.90 -49.68
C GLN A 444 -14.01 48.36 -49.26
N LYS A 445 -14.44 48.60 -48.02
CA LYS A 445 -14.81 49.91 -47.45
C LYS A 445 -15.86 50.69 -48.25
N ARG A 446 -16.70 49.99 -49.05
CA ARG A 446 -17.78 50.60 -49.84
C ARG A 446 -19.00 50.95 -48.99
N ILE A 447 -19.21 50.19 -47.92
CA ILE A 447 -20.20 50.44 -46.88
C ILE A 447 -19.48 50.61 -45.55
N ASN A 448 -20.06 51.39 -44.64
CA ASN A 448 -19.48 51.66 -43.32
C ASN A 448 -20.23 50.97 -42.17
N TYR A 449 -21.33 50.28 -42.47
CA TYR A 449 -22.15 49.63 -41.45
C TYR A 449 -22.89 48.40 -41.99
N ILE A 450 -22.93 47.33 -41.20
CA ILE A 450 -23.73 46.12 -41.43
C ILE A 450 -24.44 45.77 -40.13
N GLN A 451 -25.73 45.44 -40.23
CA GLN A 451 -26.47 44.81 -39.13
C GLN A 451 -26.95 43.42 -39.55
N LEU A 452 -26.65 42.40 -38.73
CA LEU A 452 -27.06 41.02 -38.93
C LEU A 452 -28.03 40.58 -37.83
N ARG A 453 -28.96 39.69 -38.19
CA ARG A 453 -29.85 38.98 -37.26
C ARG A 453 -29.70 37.48 -37.44
N LEU A 454 -30.00 36.71 -36.40
CA LEU A 454 -30.10 35.27 -36.47
C LEU A 454 -31.58 34.90 -36.59
N ASP A 455 -31.94 34.24 -37.69
CA ASP A 455 -33.25 33.61 -37.85
C ASP A 455 -33.24 32.31 -37.03
N VAL A 456 -33.97 32.29 -35.91
CA VAL A 456 -34.00 31.17 -34.96
C VAL A 456 -34.73 29.95 -35.53
N GLU A 457 -35.67 30.15 -36.46
CA GLU A 457 -36.42 29.04 -37.06
C GLU A 457 -35.62 28.35 -38.17
N LYS A 458 -34.85 29.13 -38.94
CA LYS A 458 -33.99 28.60 -40.01
C LYS A 458 -32.56 28.32 -39.59
N GLU A 459 -32.19 28.73 -38.37
CA GLU A 459 -30.81 28.65 -37.84
C GLU A 459 -29.77 29.28 -38.78
N THR A 460 -30.14 30.39 -39.43
CA THR A 460 -29.27 31.11 -40.37
C THR A 460 -29.05 32.56 -39.97
N ILE A 461 -27.85 33.08 -40.21
CA ILE A 461 -27.52 34.50 -40.01
C ILE A 461 -27.89 35.29 -41.28
N GLU A 462 -28.83 36.20 -41.14
CA GLU A 462 -29.37 37.04 -42.21
C GLU A 462 -28.90 38.50 -42.09
N LEU A 463 -28.79 39.18 -43.24
CA LEU A 463 -28.53 40.61 -43.31
C LEU A 463 -29.84 41.37 -43.06
N VAL A 464 -29.83 42.31 -42.11
CA VAL A 464 -30.97 43.21 -41.85
C VAL A 464 -30.90 44.41 -42.78
N HIS A 465 -29.81 45.17 -42.73
CA HIS A 465 -29.54 46.29 -43.63
C HIS A 465 -28.07 46.71 -43.59
N SER A 466 -27.67 47.57 -44.54
CA SER A 466 -26.32 48.15 -44.64
C SER A 466 -26.34 49.68 -44.84
N ASN A 467 -27.33 50.35 -44.25
CA ASN A 467 -27.50 51.80 -44.38
C ASN A 467 -26.29 52.57 -43.82
N PRO A 468 -25.83 53.63 -44.50
CA PRO A 468 -24.74 54.46 -44.00
C PRO A 468 -25.00 54.97 -42.59
N THR A 469 -24.01 54.81 -41.71
CA THR A 469 -24.11 55.20 -40.29
C THR A 469 -22.84 55.95 -39.88
N GLU A 470 -22.99 57.11 -39.25
CA GLU A 470 -21.88 57.83 -38.59
C GLU A 470 -21.87 57.56 -37.09
N THR A 471 -20.79 57.91 -36.39
CA THR A 471 -20.63 57.65 -34.94
C THR A 471 -21.78 58.21 -34.10
N ARG A 472 -22.34 59.36 -34.49
CA ARG A 472 -23.51 59.98 -33.82
C ARG A 472 -24.83 59.23 -34.01
N ASP A 473 -24.94 58.46 -35.09
CA ASP A 473 -26.16 57.73 -35.44
C ASP A 473 -26.11 56.28 -34.96
N LEU A 474 -24.92 55.81 -34.54
CA LEU A 474 -24.68 54.43 -34.13
C LEU A 474 -25.56 53.98 -32.94
N PRO A 475 -25.76 54.78 -31.87
CA PRO A 475 -26.71 54.42 -30.80
C PRO A 475 -28.13 54.14 -31.32
N ARG A 476 -28.60 54.89 -32.32
CA ARG A 476 -29.94 54.73 -32.90
C ARG A 476 -30.10 53.46 -33.73
N ARG A 477 -29.01 52.79 -34.09
CA ARG A 477 -29.05 51.53 -34.86
C ARG A 477 -29.19 50.29 -33.99
N VAL A 478 -29.02 50.43 -32.68
CA VAL A 478 -29.13 49.33 -31.72
C VAL A 478 -30.60 49.21 -31.27
N PRO A 479 -31.30 48.11 -31.59
CA PRO A 479 -32.67 47.90 -31.12
C PRO A 479 -32.70 47.62 -29.61
N LYS A 480 -33.75 48.09 -28.91
CA LYS A 480 -33.92 47.85 -27.46
C LYS A 480 -34.60 46.52 -27.12
N ASP A 481 -35.19 45.85 -28.13
CA ASP A 481 -36.02 44.66 -27.89
C ASP A 481 -35.38 43.35 -28.39
N THR A 482 -34.38 43.41 -29.27
CA THR A 482 -33.83 42.21 -29.94
C THR A 482 -32.33 42.27 -30.12
N PRO A 483 -31.61 41.13 -30.00
CA PRO A 483 -30.16 41.11 -30.13
C PRO A 483 -29.73 41.20 -31.60
N ARG A 484 -28.59 41.85 -31.86
CA ARG A 484 -28.05 42.02 -33.21
C ARG A 484 -26.54 41.97 -33.20
N TYR A 485 -25.98 41.53 -34.32
CA TYR A 485 -24.56 41.75 -34.61
C TYR A 485 -24.41 42.97 -35.49
N HIS A 486 -23.36 43.74 -35.24
CA HIS A 486 -23.06 44.92 -36.01
C HIS A 486 -21.59 44.92 -36.39
N PHE A 487 -21.31 45.33 -37.63
CA PHE A 487 -19.98 45.71 -38.05
C PHE A 487 -20.02 47.18 -38.42
N PHE A 488 -19.16 47.97 -37.80
CA PHE A 488 -19.12 49.42 -37.97
C PHE A 488 -17.70 49.86 -38.32
N LEU A 489 -17.56 50.67 -39.37
CA LEU A 489 -16.29 51.27 -39.75
C LEU A 489 -16.09 52.56 -38.95
N TYR A 490 -15.35 52.47 -37.85
CA TYR A 490 -15.07 53.56 -36.94
C TYR A 490 -13.96 54.46 -37.47
N LYS A 491 -14.36 55.65 -37.91
CA LYS A 491 -13.48 56.72 -38.40
C LYS A 491 -13.09 57.62 -37.24
N HIS A 492 -11.81 57.63 -36.88
CA HIS A 492 -11.31 58.37 -35.71
C HIS A 492 -9.85 58.81 -35.90
N SER A 493 -9.35 59.65 -34.99
CA SER A 493 -7.94 60.02 -34.94
C SER A 493 -7.31 59.51 -33.65
N HIS A 494 -6.12 58.91 -33.75
CA HIS A 494 -5.33 58.41 -32.61
C HIS A 494 -3.89 58.89 -32.78
N GLU A 495 -3.33 59.51 -31.73
CA GLU A 495 -1.95 60.02 -31.70
C GLU A 495 -1.55 60.94 -32.88
N GLY A 496 -2.53 61.60 -33.52
CA GLY A 496 -2.32 62.53 -34.64
C GLY A 496 -2.57 61.93 -36.02
N ASP A 497 -2.71 60.61 -36.13
CA ASP A 497 -3.03 59.92 -37.39
C ASP A 497 -4.54 59.68 -37.52
N TYR A 498 -5.04 59.65 -38.76
CA TYR A 498 -6.43 59.34 -39.07
C TYR A 498 -6.56 57.85 -39.43
N LEU A 499 -7.41 57.13 -38.68
CA LEU A 499 -7.60 55.69 -38.79
C LEU A 499 -9.06 55.33 -39.10
N GLU A 500 -9.23 54.26 -39.87
CA GLU A 500 -10.52 53.63 -40.13
C GLU A 500 -10.47 52.18 -39.68
N SER A 501 -11.06 51.90 -38.52
CA SER A 501 -10.99 50.59 -37.87
C SER A 501 -12.36 49.94 -37.85
N VAL A 502 -12.44 48.64 -38.17
CA VAL A 502 -13.71 47.92 -38.09
C VAL A 502 -13.94 47.45 -36.66
N VAL A 503 -15.06 47.86 -36.08
CA VAL A 503 -15.52 47.46 -34.75
C VAL A 503 -16.68 46.50 -34.91
N PHE A 504 -16.57 45.33 -34.28
CA PHE A 504 -17.67 44.40 -34.14
C PHE A 504 -18.42 44.70 -32.84
N ILE A 505 -19.74 44.81 -32.90
CA ILE A 505 -20.60 45.08 -31.75
C ILE A 505 -21.66 44.00 -31.67
N TYR A 506 -21.72 43.32 -30.53
CA TYR A 506 -22.82 42.44 -30.17
C TYR A 506 -23.74 43.19 -29.21
N SER A 507 -24.94 43.56 -29.68
CA SER A 507 -25.95 44.20 -28.84
C SER A 507 -26.90 43.15 -28.26
N MET A 508 -27.10 43.20 -26.95
CA MET A 508 -27.89 42.22 -26.20
C MET A 508 -28.76 42.94 -25.16
N PRO A 509 -30.01 43.33 -25.48
CA PRO A 509 -30.86 44.16 -24.60
C PRO A 509 -31.40 43.50 -23.31
N GLY A 510 -30.68 42.52 -22.76
CA GLY A 510 -31.00 41.89 -21.48
C GLY A 510 -32.18 40.91 -21.53
N TYR A 511 -33.13 41.07 -20.59
CA TYR A 511 -34.24 40.14 -20.37
C TYR A 511 -35.44 40.33 -21.31
N SER A 512 -35.42 41.35 -22.18
CA SER A 512 -36.45 41.53 -23.22
C SER A 512 -36.48 40.39 -24.26
N CYS A 513 -35.36 39.67 -24.40
CA CYS A 513 -35.20 38.58 -25.36
C CYS A 513 -35.41 37.20 -24.69
N SER A 514 -35.74 36.17 -25.47
CA SER A 514 -35.86 34.81 -24.93
C SER A 514 -34.50 34.21 -24.56
N ILE A 515 -34.46 33.28 -23.59
CA ILE A 515 -33.23 32.56 -23.22
C ILE A 515 -32.62 31.86 -24.45
N LYS A 516 -33.48 31.29 -25.31
CA LYS A 516 -33.07 30.60 -26.54
C LYS A 516 -32.33 31.53 -27.50
N GLU A 517 -32.86 32.73 -27.75
CA GLU A 517 -32.21 33.73 -28.60
C GLU A 517 -30.87 34.19 -28.02
N ARG A 518 -30.81 34.48 -26.72
CA ARG A 518 -29.55 34.89 -26.07
C ARG A 518 -28.47 33.84 -26.21
N MET A 519 -28.80 32.58 -25.94
CA MET A 519 -27.84 31.49 -26.05
C MET A 519 -27.35 31.30 -27.48
N LEU A 520 -28.25 31.34 -28.47
CA LEU A 520 -27.87 31.19 -29.88
C LEU A 520 -26.95 32.31 -30.36
N TYR A 521 -27.25 33.58 -30.03
CA TYR A 521 -26.37 34.69 -30.37
C TYR A 521 -25.02 34.60 -29.65
N SER A 522 -24.97 34.21 -28.38
CA SER A 522 -23.69 34.01 -27.70
C SER A 522 -22.87 32.86 -28.30
N SER A 523 -23.52 31.77 -28.72
CA SER A 523 -22.86 30.59 -29.30
C SER A 523 -22.36 30.81 -30.73
N CYS A 524 -23.11 31.54 -31.57
CA CYS A 524 -22.74 31.77 -32.97
C CYS A 524 -21.68 32.88 -33.15
N LYS A 525 -21.45 33.73 -32.14
CA LYS A 525 -20.53 34.88 -32.21
C LYS A 525 -19.10 34.50 -32.61
N SER A 526 -18.49 33.54 -31.93
CA SER A 526 -17.08 33.16 -32.15
C SER A 526 -16.85 32.70 -33.58
N ARG A 527 -17.76 31.86 -34.09
CA ARG A 527 -17.65 31.27 -35.41
C ARG A 527 -17.90 32.25 -36.54
N LEU A 528 -18.84 33.19 -36.35
CA LEU A 528 -19.05 34.30 -37.28
C LEU A 528 -17.78 35.15 -37.41
N LEU A 529 -17.12 35.45 -36.29
CA LEU A 529 -15.89 36.26 -36.29
C LEU A 529 -14.72 35.52 -36.96
N GLU A 530 -14.57 34.22 -36.69
CA GLU A 530 -13.56 33.38 -37.35
C GLU A 530 -13.75 33.33 -38.88
N GLU A 531 -15.00 33.20 -39.36
CA GLU A 531 -15.29 33.25 -40.80
C GLU A 531 -14.95 34.63 -41.40
N VAL A 532 -15.30 35.72 -40.71
CA VAL A 532 -15.04 37.09 -41.17
C VAL A 532 -13.54 37.41 -41.25
N GLU A 533 -12.77 37.02 -40.25
CA GLU A 533 -11.31 37.25 -40.21
C GLU A 533 -10.57 36.35 -41.21
N LYS A 534 -10.97 35.07 -41.33
CA LYS A 534 -10.26 34.08 -42.16
C LYS A 534 -10.63 34.14 -43.64
N ASP A 535 -11.93 34.19 -43.96
CA ASP A 535 -12.41 34.04 -45.34
C ASP A 535 -12.52 35.40 -46.07
N TYR A 536 -12.71 36.49 -45.32
CA TYR A 536 -12.86 37.84 -45.88
C TYR A 536 -11.68 38.78 -45.56
N HIS A 537 -10.69 38.30 -44.79
CA HIS A 537 -9.53 39.09 -44.36
C HIS A 537 -9.90 40.46 -43.76
N LEU A 538 -11.03 40.52 -43.07
CA LEU A 538 -11.50 41.73 -42.41
C LEU A 538 -10.87 41.82 -41.02
N GLU A 539 -9.94 42.76 -40.83
CA GLU A 539 -9.31 42.98 -39.53
C GLU A 539 -10.27 43.70 -38.58
N ILE A 540 -10.72 42.99 -37.55
CA ILE A 540 -11.62 43.52 -36.52
C ILE A 540 -10.76 44.09 -35.40
N ALA A 541 -10.69 45.42 -35.31
CA ALA A 541 -9.85 46.12 -34.34
C ALA A 541 -10.35 45.91 -32.89
N LYS A 542 -11.67 45.86 -32.70
CA LYS A 542 -12.25 45.61 -31.37
C LYS A 542 -13.59 44.88 -31.47
N LYS A 543 -13.83 43.99 -30.50
CA LYS A 543 -15.06 43.21 -30.30
C LYS A 543 -15.74 43.74 -29.04
N LEU A 544 -16.89 44.37 -29.19
CA LEU A 544 -17.67 44.99 -28.11
C LEU A 544 -18.93 44.18 -27.82
N GLU A 545 -19.29 44.09 -26.56
CA GLU A 545 -20.57 43.58 -26.09
C GLU A 545 -21.23 44.68 -25.28
N ILE A 546 -22.44 45.06 -25.68
CA ILE A 546 -23.21 46.13 -25.05
C ILE A 546 -24.64 45.64 -24.82
N ASP A 547 -25.30 46.17 -23.79
CA ASP A 547 -26.71 45.92 -23.53
C ASP A 547 -27.60 47.07 -24.02
N ASP A 548 -27.17 48.33 -23.89
CA ASP A 548 -27.84 49.51 -24.43
C ASP A 548 -27.01 50.22 -25.51
N GLY A 549 -27.70 50.71 -26.54
CA GLY A 549 -27.08 51.49 -27.61
C GLY A 549 -26.53 52.84 -27.14
N ASP A 550 -27.08 53.36 -26.04
CA ASP A 550 -26.69 54.65 -25.47
C ASP A 550 -25.25 54.63 -24.91
N GLU A 551 -24.65 53.45 -24.66
CA GLU A 551 -23.24 53.29 -24.28
C GLU A 551 -22.25 53.63 -25.40
N LEU A 552 -22.69 53.57 -26.67
CA LEU A 552 -21.85 53.78 -27.86
C LEU A 552 -21.56 55.26 -28.14
N THR A 553 -20.95 55.93 -27.15
CA THR A 553 -20.43 57.29 -27.29
C THR A 553 -19.08 57.29 -28.03
N ALA A 554 -18.69 58.43 -28.59
CA ALA A 554 -17.38 58.57 -29.24
C ALA A 554 -16.22 58.35 -28.26
N GLU A 555 -16.38 58.76 -27.00
CA GLU A 555 -15.39 58.56 -25.94
C GLU A 555 -15.26 57.07 -25.58
N PHE A 556 -16.39 56.38 -25.40
CA PHE A 556 -16.40 54.94 -25.09
C PHE A 556 -15.76 54.11 -26.21
N LEU A 557 -16.13 54.38 -27.48
CA LEU A 557 -15.52 53.72 -28.63
C LEU A 557 -14.01 53.99 -28.71
N TYR A 558 -13.57 55.21 -28.38
CA TYR A 558 -12.16 55.55 -28.37
C TYR A 558 -11.39 54.80 -27.27
N GLU A 559 -11.92 54.76 -26.03
CA GLU A 559 -11.28 54.06 -24.91
C GLU A 559 -11.22 52.54 -25.12
N GLU A 560 -12.24 51.96 -25.75
CA GLU A 560 -12.25 50.52 -26.02
C GLU A 560 -11.34 50.12 -27.17
N VAL A 561 -11.25 50.93 -28.23
CA VAL A 561 -10.33 50.68 -29.35
C VAL A 561 -8.88 50.94 -28.93
N HIS A 562 -8.65 51.98 -28.12
CA HIS A 562 -7.33 52.37 -27.62
C HIS A 562 -7.29 52.35 -26.08
N PRO A 563 -7.08 51.16 -25.48
CA PRO A 563 -7.11 51.01 -24.04
C PRO A 563 -5.99 51.79 -23.35
N LYS A 564 -6.34 52.45 -22.24
CA LYS A 564 -5.38 53.12 -21.35
C LYS A 564 -4.37 52.09 -20.80
N GLN A 565 -3.11 52.49 -20.64
CA GLN A 565 -2.08 51.62 -20.05
C GLN A 565 -2.52 51.11 -18.67
N HIS A 566 -2.41 49.80 -18.44
CA HIS A 566 -2.82 49.17 -17.18
C HIS A 566 -2.12 49.80 -15.98
N ALA A 567 -2.92 50.26 -15.00
CA ALA A 567 -2.39 50.57 -13.68
C ALA A 567 -1.75 49.30 -13.08
N HIS A 568 -0.46 49.36 -12.75
CA HIS A 568 0.31 48.21 -12.28
C HIS A 568 -0.37 47.55 -11.06
N LYS A 569 -0.60 46.23 -11.13
CA LYS A 569 -1.24 45.46 -10.06
C LYS A 569 -0.38 45.50 -8.80
N GLN A 570 -0.92 45.98 -7.69
CA GLN A 570 -0.21 46.04 -6.42
C GLN A 570 -0.03 44.60 -5.88
N ALA A 571 1.22 44.16 -5.69
CA ALA A 571 1.53 42.82 -5.19
C ALA A 571 1.93 42.88 -3.72
N PHE A 572 1.37 41.98 -2.90
CA PHE A 572 1.77 41.81 -1.50
C PHE A 572 3.15 41.12 -1.39
N ALA A 573 3.92 41.46 -0.36
CA ALA A 573 5.23 40.86 -0.13
C ALA A 573 5.10 39.37 0.25
N LYS A 574 6.02 38.53 -0.27
CA LYS A 574 6.10 37.10 0.10
C LYS A 574 6.49 36.95 1.59
N PRO A 575 6.09 35.85 2.26
CA PRO A 575 6.49 35.57 3.64
C PRO A 575 8.00 35.58 3.85
N ARG A 576 8.45 35.92 5.07
CA ARG A 576 9.88 35.79 5.43
C ARG A 576 10.28 34.31 5.28
N GLY A 577 11.33 34.04 4.51
CA GLY A 577 11.85 32.69 4.29
C GLY A 577 12.37 32.05 5.58
N PRO A 578 12.81 30.77 5.52
CA PRO A 578 13.26 30.02 6.70
C PRO A 578 14.35 30.78 7.48
N ALA A 579 14.14 30.96 8.79
CA ALA A 579 15.10 31.66 9.65
C ALA A 579 16.44 30.89 9.70
N GLY A 580 17.55 31.60 9.51
CA GLY A 580 18.90 31.03 9.66
C GLY A 580 19.53 30.41 8.40
N LYS A 581 19.05 30.70 7.17
CA LYS A 581 19.77 30.30 5.94
C LYS A 581 21.16 30.95 5.87
N ARG A 582 22.21 30.18 6.19
CA ARG A 582 23.63 30.59 6.17
C ARG A 582 24.25 30.63 4.77
N GLY A 583 23.54 31.12 3.75
CA GLY A 583 24.11 31.19 2.41
C GLY A 583 23.29 31.97 1.40
N HIS A 584 23.96 32.62 0.45
CA HIS A 584 23.34 33.22 -0.72
C HIS A 584 22.56 32.17 -1.51
N LYS A 585 21.41 32.54 -2.10
CA LYS A 585 20.67 31.66 -3.01
C LYS A 585 21.59 31.32 -4.19
N ARG A 586 21.95 30.05 -4.33
CA ARG A 586 22.71 29.54 -5.48
C ARG A 586 21.72 28.96 -6.49
N LEU A 587 22.03 29.10 -7.78
CA LEU A 587 21.35 28.31 -8.79
C LEU A 587 21.75 26.84 -8.63
N ILE A 588 20.76 25.95 -8.63
CA ILE A 588 20.97 24.50 -8.65
C ILE A 588 20.89 24.08 -10.12
N LYS A 589 21.91 24.43 -10.91
CA LYS A 589 22.04 23.99 -12.31
C LYS A 589 22.84 22.69 -12.35
N GLY A 590 22.34 21.70 -13.09
CA GLY A 590 23.08 20.47 -13.37
C GLY A 590 24.16 20.71 -14.43
N PRO A 591 25.25 19.93 -14.47
CA PRO A 591 26.40 20.13 -15.37
C PRO A 591 26.10 19.95 -16.89
N GLY A 592 24.86 19.66 -17.28
CA GLY A 592 24.45 19.47 -18.68
C GLY A 592 23.80 20.70 -19.36
N GLU A 593 23.47 21.76 -18.61
CA GLU A 593 22.74 22.93 -19.17
C GLU A 593 23.65 24.03 -19.74
N THR A 594 24.97 23.87 -19.71
CA THR A 594 25.94 24.94 -20.05
C THR A 594 26.41 24.94 -21.51
N LYS A 595 25.91 24.08 -22.39
CA LYS A 595 26.45 23.91 -23.76
C LYS A 595 25.66 24.54 -24.91
N GLN A 596 24.57 25.28 -24.67
CA GLN A 596 23.78 25.87 -25.76
C GLN A 596 23.96 27.36 -26.01
N ASP A 597 24.73 28.08 -25.18
CA ASP A 597 25.03 29.49 -25.42
C ASP A 597 26.55 29.72 -25.42
N SER A 598 27.19 29.46 -26.58
CA SER A 598 28.50 30.00 -26.93
C SER A 598 28.57 30.30 -28.41
#